data_AF-A0A165M779-F1
#
_entry.id   AF-A0A165M779-F1
#
_cell.length_a   1.000
_cell.length_b   1.000
_cell.length_c   1.000
_cell.angle_alpha   90.00
_cell.angle_beta   90.00
_cell.angle_gamma   90.00
#
_symmetry.space_group_name_H-M   'P 1'
#
loop_
_entity.id
_entity.type
_entity.pdbx_description
1 polymer ?
#
loop_
_entity_poly.entity_id
_entity_poly.type
_entity_poly.pdbx_seq_one_letter_code
_entity_poly.pdbx_strand_id
1 'polypeptide(L)'
;MTLIGADIFGDDAADDVAVGTNPTHADREWNKLQNEFTNAGFREGAIAGKEAALQDGFDHGFDTGAPVGRSLGVLRGYAAAALAIVTKDATLQALEPDLRDIIAQLSNVRLHELVKDEPAVTTSSAHPHSDLLGSERSEVREMDELEAALGQLGSARPAEGIDGLRARLQVLLSQLGLPFEF
;
A
#
# COMPACT_ATOMS: atom_id res chain seq x y z
N MET A 1 -54.16 20.61 -74.33
CA MET A 1 -53.94 19.86 -73.08
C MET A 1 -52.55 20.23 -72.62
N THR A 2 -52.47 21.26 -71.79
CA THR A 2 -51.25 22.05 -71.54
C THR A 2 -50.91 22.00 -70.06
N LEU A 3 -49.60 21.96 -69.78
CA LEU A 3 -48.98 21.66 -68.49
C LEU A 3 -49.40 22.57 -67.33
N ILE A 4 -49.47 21.96 -66.14
CA ILE A 4 -49.62 22.62 -64.83
C ILE A 4 -48.25 23.21 -64.44
N GLY A 5 -48.20 24.53 -64.36
CA GLY A 5 -47.12 25.29 -63.75
C GLY A 5 -47.71 26.56 -63.15
N ALA A 6 -47.81 26.61 -61.82
CA ALA A 6 -48.08 27.83 -61.06
C ALA A 6 -47.57 27.61 -59.63
N ASP A 7 -46.30 27.96 -59.47
CA ASP A 7 -45.76 28.80 -58.39
C ASP A 7 -46.43 28.74 -57.02
N ILE A 8 -45.80 28.02 -56.08
CA ILE A 8 -46.21 27.83 -54.68
C ILE A 8 -45.48 28.80 -53.72
N PHE A 9 -44.55 29.63 -54.23
CA PHE A 9 -43.71 30.47 -53.38
C PHE A 9 -43.94 31.95 -53.68
N GLY A 10 -44.84 32.57 -52.91
CA GLY A 10 -45.02 34.01 -52.96
C GLY A 10 -46.13 34.50 -52.04
N ASP A 11 -45.88 34.54 -50.73
CA ASP A 11 -46.43 35.62 -49.90
C ASP A 11 -45.42 36.02 -48.83
N ASP A 12 -44.92 37.24 -49.01
CA ASP A 12 -44.00 37.98 -48.19
C ASP A 12 -44.79 38.61 -47.04
N ALA A 13 -45.03 37.83 -45.99
CA ALA A 13 -45.40 38.35 -44.69
C ALA A 13 -44.24 38.06 -43.75
N ALA A 14 -43.33 39.03 -43.66
CA ALA A 14 -42.31 39.10 -42.62
C ALA A 14 -42.99 39.16 -41.24
N ASP A 15 -43.33 38.00 -40.70
CA ASP A 15 -43.49 37.80 -39.27
C ASP A 15 -42.08 37.60 -38.73
N ASP A 16 -41.54 38.63 -38.06
CA ASP A 16 -40.30 38.57 -37.28
C ASP A 16 -40.53 37.60 -36.10
N VAL A 17 -40.62 36.31 -36.40
CA VAL A 17 -40.43 35.26 -35.42
C VAL A 17 -38.96 35.39 -35.05
N ALA A 18 -38.69 35.93 -33.87
CA ALA A 18 -37.42 35.75 -33.21
C ALA A 18 -37.16 34.24 -33.17
N VAL A 19 -36.42 33.74 -34.16
CA VAL A 19 -35.88 32.39 -34.19
C VAL A 19 -34.88 32.40 -33.05
N GLY A 20 -35.38 32.13 -31.85
CA GLY A 20 -34.57 31.55 -30.80
C GLY A 20 -33.89 30.37 -31.47
N THR A 21 -32.60 30.51 -31.76
CA THR A 21 -31.76 29.52 -32.40
C THR A 21 -31.75 28.29 -31.49
N ASN A 22 -32.80 27.47 -31.64
CA ASN A 22 -32.92 26.21 -30.96
C ASN A 22 -31.77 25.36 -31.46
N PRO A 23 -30.85 24.92 -30.58
CA PRO A 23 -29.67 24.18 -31.01
C PRO A 23 -30.14 22.97 -31.82
N THR A 24 -29.50 22.78 -32.98
CA THR A 24 -29.85 21.69 -33.88
C THR A 24 -29.69 20.36 -33.12
N HIS A 25 -30.35 19.31 -33.58
CA HIS A 25 -30.19 17.99 -32.96
C HIS A 25 -28.71 17.56 -32.89
N ALA A 26 -27.93 17.90 -33.92
CA ALA A 26 -26.50 17.69 -33.96
C ALA A 26 -25.75 18.48 -32.86
N ASP A 27 -26.10 19.75 -32.64
CA ASP A 27 -25.47 20.57 -31.58
C ASP A 27 -25.79 20.04 -30.18
N ARG A 28 -27.01 19.51 -29.98
CA ARG A 28 -27.40 18.91 -28.69
C ARG A 28 -26.65 17.61 -28.43
N GLU A 29 -26.50 16.75 -29.44
CA GLU A 29 -25.71 15.53 -29.33
C GLU A 29 -24.22 15.83 -29.15
N TRP A 30 -23.69 16.83 -29.85
CA TRP A 30 -22.32 17.27 -29.71
C TRP A 30 -22.02 17.80 -28.30
N ASN A 31 -22.88 18.66 -27.77
CA ASN A 31 -22.74 19.18 -26.40
C ASN A 31 -22.85 18.08 -25.34
N LYS A 32 -23.75 17.11 -25.54
CA LYS A 32 -23.87 15.95 -24.65
C LYS A 32 -22.58 15.14 -24.65
N LEU A 33 -22.06 14.82 -25.84
CA LEU A 33 -20.84 14.05 -26.02
C LEU A 33 -19.62 14.78 -25.41
N GLN A 34 -19.52 16.09 -25.62
CA GLN A 34 -18.46 16.92 -25.05
C GLN A 34 -18.51 16.96 -23.52
N ASN A 35 -19.71 17.06 -22.94
CA ASN A 35 -19.89 17.01 -21.49
C ASN A 35 -19.54 15.63 -20.92
N GLU A 36 -19.91 14.55 -21.63
CA GLU A 36 -19.56 13.18 -21.24
C GLU A 36 -18.04 12.97 -21.26
N PHE A 37 -17.35 13.39 -22.34
CA PHE A 37 -15.89 13.29 -22.41
C PHE A 37 -15.18 14.18 -21.38
N THR A 38 -15.67 15.39 -21.12
CA THR A 38 -15.09 16.28 -20.11
C THR A 38 -15.23 15.70 -18.71
N ASN A 39 -16.42 15.20 -18.37
CA ASN A 39 -16.68 14.59 -17.07
C ASN A 39 -15.93 13.26 -16.90
N ALA A 40 -15.85 12.45 -17.96
CA ALA A 40 -15.06 11.23 -17.96
C ALA A 40 -13.58 11.53 -17.77
N GLY A 41 -13.01 12.46 -18.53
CA GLY A 41 -11.60 12.86 -18.43
C GLY A 41 -11.24 13.46 -17.07
N PHE A 42 -12.13 14.26 -16.47
CA PHE A 42 -11.92 14.78 -15.12
C PHE A 42 -11.92 13.66 -14.06
N ARG A 43 -12.86 12.72 -14.15
CA ARG A 43 -12.92 11.57 -13.23
C ARG A 43 -11.69 10.68 -13.38
N GLU A 44 -11.31 10.38 -14.61
CA GLU A 44 -10.13 9.58 -14.93
C GLU A 44 -8.85 10.26 -14.43
N GLY A 45 -8.67 11.55 -14.69
CA GLY A 45 -7.54 12.31 -14.16
C GLY A 45 -7.49 12.37 -12.64
N ALA A 46 -8.64 12.50 -11.97
CA ALA A 46 -8.72 12.48 -10.51
C ALA A 46 -8.38 11.11 -9.92
N ILE A 47 -8.76 10.02 -10.59
CA ILE A 47 -8.41 8.65 -10.17
C ILE A 47 -6.91 8.40 -10.41
N ALA A 48 -6.41 8.70 -11.61
CA ALA A 48 -5.02 8.52 -11.98
C ALA A 48 -4.08 9.32 -11.06
N GLY A 49 -4.44 10.55 -10.67
CA GLY A 49 -3.66 11.35 -9.73
C GLY A 49 -3.61 10.74 -8.32
N LYS A 50 -4.74 10.20 -7.83
CA LYS A 50 -4.78 9.49 -6.54
C LYS A 50 -3.97 8.21 -6.57
N GLU A 51 -4.07 7.46 -7.66
CA GLU A 51 -3.31 6.23 -7.85
C GLU A 51 -1.81 6.52 -7.92
N ALA A 52 -1.39 7.54 -8.68
CA ALA A 52 0.01 7.95 -8.74
C ALA A 52 0.57 8.31 -7.36
N ALA A 53 -0.15 9.12 -6.59
CA ALA A 53 0.27 9.49 -5.23
C ALA A 53 0.33 8.28 -4.27
N LEU A 54 -0.53 7.28 -4.46
CA LEU A 54 -0.51 6.03 -3.69
C LEU A 54 0.68 5.15 -4.08
N GLN A 55 0.99 5.04 -5.37
CA GLN A 55 2.10 4.24 -5.88
C GLN A 55 3.44 4.78 -5.40
N ASP A 56 3.65 6.11 -5.43
CA ASP A 56 4.89 6.71 -4.91
C ASP A 56 5.14 6.37 -3.43
N GLY A 57 4.07 6.36 -2.62
CA GLY A 57 4.15 5.96 -1.22
C GLY A 57 4.42 4.46 -1.03
N PHE A 58 3.83 3.62 -1.87
CA PHE A 58 4.06 2.18 -1.88
C PHE A 58 5.50 1.84 -2.29
N ASP A 59 6.00 2.42 -3.38
CA ASP A 59 7.34 2.18 -3.92
C ASP A 59 8.41 2.51 -2.88
N HIS A 60 8.27 3.66 -2.21
CA HIS A 60 9.17 4.04 -1.12
C HIS A 60 9.11 3.05 0.07
N GLY A 61 7.89 2.63 0.45
CA GLY A 61 7.70 1.63 1.49
C GLY A 61 8.26 0.25 1.10
N PHE A 62 8.19 -0.12 -0.17
CA PHE A 62 8.71 -1.37 -0.70
C PHE A 62 10.25 -1.36 -0.76
N ASP A 63 10.85 -0.29 -1.26
CA ASP A 63 12.31 -0.14 -1.34
C ASP A 63 12.98 -0.20 0.03
N THR A 64 12.34 0.37 1.05
CA THR A 64 12.84 0.36 2.43
C THR A 64 12.48 -0.94 3.17
N GLY A 65 11.24 -1.41 3.04
CA GLY A 65 10.73 -2.57 3.78
C GLY A 65 11.19 -3.92 3.23
N ALA A 66 11.32 -4.08 1.91
CA ALA A 66 11.63 -5.37 1.29
C ALA A 66 13.03 -5.92 1.67
N PRO A 67 14.12 -5.12 1.68
CA PRO A 67 15.42 -5.60 2.14
C PRO A 67 15.42 -6.01 3.62
N VAL A 68 14.77 -5.20 4.47
CA VAL A 68 14.66 -5.45 5.91
C VAL A 68 13.85 -6.73 6.16
N GLY A 69 12.68 -6.86 5.54
CA GLY A 69 11.82 -8.04 5.65
C GLY A 69 12.52 -9.32 5.15
N ARG A 70 13.29 -9.23 4.07
CA ARG A 70 14.12 -10.34 3.59
C ARG A 70 15.15 -10.75 4.64
N SER A 71 15.90 -9.80 5.21
CA SER A 71 16.93 -10.12 6.21
C SER A 71 16.34 -10.76 7.48
N LEU A 72 15.18 -10.29 7.95
CA LEU A 72 14.46 -10.89 9.08
C LEU A 72 13.97 -12.31 8.73
N GLY A 73 13.43 -12.51 7.52
CA GLY A 73 12.99 -13.82 7.05
C GLY A 73 14.14 -14.83 6.99
N VAL A 74 15.32 -14.37 6.53
CA VAL A 74 16.56 -15.16 6.51
C VAL A 74 16.97 -15.57 7.93
N LEU A 75 17.00 -14.65 8.89
CA LEU A 75 17.32 -14.95 10.30
C LEU A 75 16.35 -16.00 10.90
N ARG A 76 15.04 -15.84 10.67
CA ARG A 76 14.02 -16.81 11.10
C ARG A 76 14.24 -18.19 10.47
N GLY A 77 14.60 -18.22 9.18
CA GLY A 77 14.93 -19.45 8.46
C GLY A 77 16.14 -20.19 9.06
N TYR A 78 17.19 -19.46 9.39
CA TYR A 78 18.38 -20.07 10.02
C TYR A 78 18.10 -20.62 11.41
N ALA A 79 17.36 -19.89 12.25
CA ALA A 79 16.97 -20.37 13.56
C ALA A 79 16.11 -21.64 13.46
N ALA A 80 15.15 -21.68 12.53
CA ALA A 80 14.31 -22.85 12.29
C ALA A 80 15.12 -24.06 11.76
N ALA A 81 16.06 -23.83 10.83
CA ALA A 81 16.93 -24.87 10.30
C ALA A 81 17.84 -25.46 11.38
N ALA A 82 18.44 -24.61 12.22
CA ALA A 82 19.23 -25.05 13.35
C ALA A 82 18.39 -25.88 14.35
N LEU A 83 17.12 -25.52 14.58
CA LEU A 83 16.24 -26.27 15.48
C LEU A 83 15.94 -27.65 14.91
N ALA A 84 15.72 -27.74 13.59
CA ALA A 84 15.53 -29.01 12.91
C ALA A 84 16.75 -29.94 12.97
N ILE A 85 17.97 -29.39 13.08
CA ILE A 85 19.21 -30.16 13.27
C ILE A 85 19.31 -30.63 14.72
N VAL A 86 19.17 -29.69 15.67
CA VAL A 86 19.27 -29.97 17.12
C VAL A 86 18.24 -31.00 17.57
N THR A 87 17.02 -30.95 17.04
CA THR A 87 15.96 -31.91 17.38
C THR A 87 16.21 -33.33 16.86
N LYS A 88 17.10 -33.51 15.87
CA LYS A 88 17.49 -34.81 15.33
C LYS A 88 18.71 -35.40 16.02
N ASP A 89 19.56 -34.56 16.61
CA ASP A 89 20.81 -34.97 17.25
C ASP A 89 20.70 -34.83 18.79
N ALA A 90 20.59 -35.98 19.46
CA ALA A 90 20.47 -36.04 20.92
C ALA A 90 21.67 -35.42 21.67
N THR A 91 22.82 -35.26 21.01
CA THR A 91 23.99 -34.60 21.62
C THR A 91 23.84 -33.09 21.74
N LEU A 92 22.99 -32.49 20.89
CA LEU A 92 22.79 -31.04 20.81
C LEU A 92 21.52 -30.57 21.53
N GLN A 93 20.76 -31.48 22.14
CA GLN A 93 19.46 -31.20 22.79
C GLN A 93 19.52 -30.07 23.83
N ALA A 94 20.69 -29.84 24.45
CA ALA A 94 20.92 -28.75 25.39
C ALA A 94 20.72 -27.35 24.78
N LEU A 95 20.88 -27.20 23.46
CA LEU A 95 20.72 -25.95 22.72
C LEU A 95 19.27 -25.70 22.25
N GLU A 96 18.41 -26.73 22.31
CA GLU A 96 17.00 -26.65 21.89
C GLU A 96 16.21 -25.52 22.59
N PRO A 97 16.24 -25.37 23.93
CA PRO A 97 15.44 -24.35 24.61
C PRO A 97 15.86 -22.93 24.23
N ASP A 98 17.17 -22.69 24.07
CA ASP A 98 17.69 -21.38 23.66
C ASP A 98 17.26 -21.02 22.25
N LEU A 99 17.23 -22.00 21.34
CA LEU A 99 16.84 -21.75 19.97
C LEU A 99 15.33 -21.57 19.81
N ARG A 100 14.51 -22.28 20.60
CA ARG A 100 13.07 -22.03 20.68
C ARG A 100 12.76 -20.64 21.23
N ASP A 101 13.51 -20.18 22.23
CA ASP A 101 13.42 -18.82 22.77
C ASP A 101 13.74 -17.78 21.69
N ILE A 102 14.85 -17.95 20.96
CA ILE A 102 15.22 -17.05 19.85
C ILE A 102 14.15 -17.03 18.75
N ILE A 103 13.59 -18.18 18.36
CA ILE A 103 12.52 -18.24 17.35
C ILE A 103 11.27 -17.51 17.84
N ALA A 104 10.89 -17.68 19.10
CA ALA A 104 9.73 -16.99 19.67
C ALA A 104 9.93 -15.47 19.66
N GLN A 105 11.11 -14.99 20.09
CA GLN A 105 11.43 -13.57 20.08
C GLN A 105 11.51 -13.01 18.66
N LEU A 106 12.18 -13.71 17.72
CA LEU A 106 12.25 -13.30 16.31
C LEU A 106 10.89 -13.27 15.65
N SER A 107 9.93 -14.10 16.05
CA SER A 107 8.57 -14.12 15.51
C SER A 107 7.76 -12.90 15.95
N ASN A 108 8.05 -12.35 17.13
CA ASN A 108 7.39 -11.15 17.65
C ASN A 108 7.99 -9.84 17.12
N VAL A 109 9.17 -9.86 16.49
CA VAL A 109 9.76 -8.67 15.87
C VAL A 109 8.89 -8.19 14.71
N ARG A 110 8.45 -6.92 14.76
CA ARG A 110 7.61 -6.31 13.73
C ARG A 110 8.46 -5.56 12.71
N LEU A 111 8.04 -5.58 11.44
CA LEU A 111 8.82 -4.98 10.35
C LEU A 111 8.97 -3.46 10.50
N HIS A 112 7.92 -2.78 10.95
CA HIS A 112 7.93 -1.34 11.15
C HIS A 112 8.85 -0.90 12.32
N GLU A 113 9.22 -1.80 13.23
CA GLU A 113 10.19 -1.52 14.29
C GLU A 113 11.64 -1.56 13.79
N LEU A 114 11.86 -2.22 12.64
CA LEU A 114 13.18 -2.38 12.02
C LEU A 114 13.45 -1.32 10.96
N VAL A 115 12.39 -0.86 10.29
CA VAL A 115 12.48 0.28 9.39
C VAL A 115 12.59 1.52 10.27
N LYS A 116 13.80 2.10 10.32
CA LYS A 116 13.96 3.43 10.93
C LYS A 116 13.05 4.37 10.13
N ASP A 117 12.16 5.08 10.83
CA ASP A 117 11.38 6.15 10.22
C ASP A 117 12.37 7.19 9.67
N GLU A 118 12.71 7.08 8.39
CA GLU A 118 13.14 8.23 7.63
C GLU A 118 11.99 9.23 7.74
N PRO A 119 12.26 10.47 8.20
CA PRO A 119 11.21 11.44 8.44
C PRO A 119 10.48 11.61 7.12
N ALA A 120 9.23 11.12 7.08
CA ALA A 120 8.38 11.10 5.91
C ALA A 120 8.66 12.36 5.10
N VAL A 121 9.36 12.20 3.97
CA VAL A 121 9.64 13.33 3.09
C VAL A 121 8.28 13.94 2.85
N THR A 122 8.13 15.15 3.36
CA THR A 122 6.95 15.97 3.23
C THR A 122 6.93 16.39 1.77
N THR A 123 6.67 15.47 0.84
CA THR A 123 6.31 15.81 -0.53
C THR A 123 4.84 16.17 -0.50
N SER A 124 4.61 17.34 0.11
CA SER A 124 3.44 18.15 -0.09
C SER A 124 3.22 18.29 -1.59
N SER A 125 2.15 17.68 -2.09
CA SER A 125 1.33 18.35 -3.09
C SER A 125 -0.14 18.18 -2.71
N ALA A 126 -0.54 19.05 -1.77
CA ALA A 126 -1.85 19.65 -1.61
C ALA A 126 -3.08 18.91 -2.19
N HIS A 127 -3.77 18.12 -1.36
CA HIS A 127 -5.23 17.97 -1.47
C HIS A 127 -5.89 17.94 -0.07
N PRO A 128 -6.98 18.70 0.15
CA PRO A 128 -7.52 19.05 1.48
C PRO A 128 -8.44 17.99 2.11
N HIS A 129 -8.17 16.70 1.90
CA HIS A 129 -8.91 15.59 2.53
C HIS A 129 -8.00 14.72 3.40
N SER A 130 -7.17 15.37 4.22
CA SER A 130 -6.18 14.73 5.10
C SER A 130 -6.76 14.23 6.44
N ASP A 131 -8.05 14.45 6.72
CA ASP A 131 -8.64 14.11 8.03
C ASP A 131 -9.00 12.63 8.20
N LEU A 132 -9.07 11.84 7.12
CA LEU A 132 -9.43 10.42 7.21
C LEU A 132 -8.25 9.53 7.61
N LEU A 133 -7.02 9.87 7.23
CA LEU A 133 -5.81 9.07 7.49
C LEU A 133 -5.25 9.25 8.92
N GLY A 134 -5.70 10.27 9.64
CA GLY A 134 -5.28 10.53 11.02
C GLY A 134 -5.90 9.55 12.03
N SER A 135 -7.15 9.14 11.80
CA SER A 135 -7.86 8.17 12.66
C SER A 135 -7.22 6.79 12.58
N GLU A 136 -6.93 6.33 11.35
CA GLU A 136 -6.38 4.99 11.11
C GLU A 136 -5.00 4.80 11.75
N ARG A 137 -4.14 5.84 11.75
CA ARG A 137 -2.83 5.78 12.42
C ARG A 137 -2.92 5.73 13.94
N SER A 138 -3.96 6.32 14.54
CA SER A 138 -4.19 6.26 15.99
C SER A 138 -4.66 4.87 16.38
N GLU A 139 -5.60 4.31 15.63
CA GLU A 139 -6.18 2.98 15.87
C GLU A 139 -5.14 1.86 15.71
N VAL A 140 -4.24 1.95 14.73
CA VAL A 140 -3.13 0.99 14.57
C VAL A 140 -2.21 1.00 15.79
N ARG A 141 -1.88 2.17 16.34
CA ARG A 141 -1.03 2.29 17.54
C ARG A 141 -1.70 1.73 18.80
N GLU A 142 -2.99 1.96 18.96
CA GLU A 142 -3.75 1.41 20.11
C GLU A 142 -3.85 -0.12 20.05
N MET A 143 -4.07 -0.68 18.85
CA MET A 143 -4.07 -2.13 18.64
C MET A 143 -2.70 -2.75 18.90
N ASP A 144 -1.63 -2.07 18.48
CA ASP A 144 -0.25 -2.44 18.73
C ASP A 144 0.10 -2.45 20.23
N GLU A 145 -0.39 -1.49 21.00
CA GLU A 145 -0.20 -1.42 22.46
C GLU A 145 -0.93 -2.56 23.19
N LEU A 146 -2.14 -2.88 22.75
CA LEU A 146 -2.93 -3.99 23.27
C LEU A 146 -2.27 -5.34 22.99
N GLU A 147 -1.75 -5.55 21.78
CA GLU A 147 -1.03 -6.78 21.41
C GLU A 147 0.31 -6.90 22.15
N ALA A 148 1.06 -5.81 22.33
CA ALA A 148 2.29 -5.80 23.11
C ALA A 148 2.03 -6.17 24.58
N ALA A 149 0.93 -5.69 25.16
CA ALA A 149 0.51 -6.05 26.51
C ALA A 149 0.12 -7.54 26.61
N LEU A 150 -0.50 -8.11 25.56
CA LEU A 150 -0.85 -9.53 25.50
C LEU A 150 0.39 -10.43 25.28
N GLY A 151 1.35 -9.97 24.45
CA GLY A 151 2.60 -10.67 24.15
C GLY A 151 3.55 -10.76 25.34
N GLN A 152 3.55 -9.74 26.22
CA GLN A 152 4.34 -9.74 27.46
C GLN A 152 3.91 -10.82 28.46
N LEU A 153 2.67 -11.32 28.37
CA LEU A 153 2.19 -12.42 29.23
C LEU A 153 2.81 -13.78 28.84
N GLY A 154 3.37 -13.91 27.64
CA GLY A 154 3.94 -15.15 27.12
C GLY A 154 5.48 -15.26 27.16
N SER A 155 6.20 -14.16 27.44
CA SER A 155 7.66 -14.07 27.33
C SER A 155 8.31 -13.72 28.66
N ALA A 156 8.98 -14.69 29.29
CA ALA A 156 9.66 -14.50 30.58
C ALA A 156 10.99 -13.72 30.49
N ARG A 157 11.37 -13.21 29.31
CA ARG A 157 12.61 -12.45 29.11
C ARG A 157 12.33 -11.06 28.52
N PRO A 158 13.12 -10.03 28.90
CA PRO A 158 13.02 -8.69 28.32
C PRO A 158 13.27 -8.77 26.82
N ALA A 159 12.50 -8.02 26.03
CA ALA A 159 12.62 -8.00 24.57
C ALA A 159 14.05 -7.61 24.16
N GLU A 160 14.82 -8.59 23.70
CA GLU A 160 16.16 -8.39 23.18
C GLU A 160 16.05 -7.73 21.79
N GLY A 161 16.85 -6.69 21.54
CA GLY A 161 16.89 -6.07 20.21
C GLY A 161 17.32 -7.07 19.14
N ILE A 162 16.91 -6.86 17.89
CA ILE A 162 17.21 -7.79 16.78
C ILE A 162 18.72 -8.07 16.65
N ASP A 163 19.57 -7.09 16.94
CA ASP A 163 21.03 -7.22 16.88
C ASP A 163 21.56 -8.20 17.94
N GLY A 164 20.95 -8.20 19.13
CA GLY A 164 21.27 -9.17 20.20
C GLY A 164 20.84 -10.58 19.82
N LEU A 165 19.62 -10.74 19.31
CA LEU A 165 19.13 -12.01 18.78
C LEU A 165 20.00 -12.57 17.65
N ARG A 166 20.44 -11.70 16.73
CA ARG A 166 21.36 -12.05 15.66
C ARG A 166 22.70 -12.54 16.22
N ALA A 167 23.31 -11.80 17.14
CA ALA A 167 24.60 -12.19 17.73
C ALA A 167 24.50 -13.52 18.48
N ARG A 168 23.43 -13.73 19.25
CA ARG A 168 23.19 -14.99 19.98
C ARG A 168 22.98 -16.16 19.03
N LEU A 169 22.20 -15.98 17.96
CA LEU A 169 22.03 -16.99 16.92
C LEU A 169 23.36 -17.33 16.24
N GLN A 170 24.19 -16.33 15.93
CA GLN A 170 25.49 -16.55 15.31
C GLN A 170 26.44 -17.37 16.20
N VAL A 171 26.45 -17.09 17.52
CA VAL A 171 27.20 -17.90 18.48
C VAL A 171 26.72 -19.35 18.47
N LEU A 172 25.40 -19.60 18.52
CA LEU A 172 24.86 -20.96 18.48
C LEU A 172 25.20 -21.67 17.16
N LEU A 173 25.07 -21.01 16.02
CA LEU A 173 25.40 -21.60 14.72
C LEU A 173 26.90 -21.95 14.61
N SER A 174 27.77 -21.12 15.20
CA SER A 174 29.20 -21.41 15.26
C SER A 174 29.51 -22.67 16.09
N GLN A 175 28.75 -22.92 17.17
CA GLN A 175 28.87 -24.14 17.97
C GLN A 175 28.40 -25.38 17.21
N LEU A 176 27.45 -25.22 16.28
CA LEU A 176 27.03 -26.28 15.35
C LEU A 176 28.02 -26.48 14.17
N GLY A 177 29.08 -25.67 14.06
CA GLY A 177 30.04 -25.74 12.95
C GLY A 177 29.47 -25.27 11.61
N LEU A 178 28.38 -24.49 11.63
CA LEU A 178 27.73 -23.97 10.42
C LEU A 178 28.27 -22.55 10.12
N PRO A 179 28.98 -22.34 9.00
CA PRO A 179 29.55 -21.04 8.64
C PRO A 179 28.48 -20.18 7.99
N PHE A 180 27.59 -19.62 8.80
CA PHE A 180 26.55 -18.74 8.33
C PHE A 180 26.83 -17.31 8.80
N GLU A 181 27.01 -16.39 7.84
CA GLU A 181 27.18 -14.95 8.08
C GLU A 181 25.97 -14.19 7.54
N PHE A 182 25.47 -13.21 8.30
CA PHE A 182 24.30 -12.38 7.97
C PHE A 182 24.51 -10.92 8.34
#